data_AF-A0A078AJT2-F1
#
_entry.id   AF-A0A078AJT2-F1
#
_cell.length_a   1.000
_cell.length_b   1.000
_cell.length_c   1.000
_cell.angle_alpha   90.00
_cell.angle_beta   90.00
_cell.angle_gamma   90.00
#
_symmetry.space_group_name_H-M   'P 1'
#
loop_
_entity.id
_entity.type
_entity.pdbx_description
1 polymer ?
#
loop_
_entity_poly.entity_id
_entity_poly.type
_entity_poly.pdbx_seq_one_letter_code
_entity_poly.pdbx_strand_id
1 'polypeptide(L)'
;MDKHLDGKKADTSFKALQDSRFVPLEVRNKCRELFNKYSSIELDLQMSQEVKAKHMVQWWEENLDLFSEIRLHREDFMNLVLESRLLLRNGVEELMALSHILNVPFIIVSGGISEIIEYNFQAIMHNGEIKNEHAKLCWENSRIFSNQFHYRDDIAYDYKKPVIHVLNKQDFIYDQATSFRRNVLVMGDFLEDVHMVKHSQHDIVLKIGYLNNLQRQGHMIEEFKNHYDLVILHDGSLQIVNYILTKVFQTGITDDLEELLKDVAGLKDLRQAMNF
;
A
#
# COMPACT_ATOMS: atom_id res chain seq x y z
N MET A 1 4.22 -13.94 1.41
CA MET A 1 4.77 -13.81 0.04
C MET A 1 6.05 -12.99 0.12
N ASP A 2 7.17 -13.45 -0.44
CA ASP A 2 8.38 -12.61 -0.52
C ASP A 2 8.10 -11.45 -1.49
N LYS A 3 8.23 -10.21 -1.02
CA LYS A 3 8.20 -9.03 -1.88
C LYS A 3 9.63 -8.71 -2.30
N HIS A 4 9.79 -8.21 -3.52
CA HIS A 4 11.07 -7.77 -4.02
C HIS A 4 10.88 -6.44 -4.71
N LEU A 5 11.65 -5.42 -4.32
CA LEU A 5 11.72 -4.14 -5.01
C LEU A 5 13.09 -3.97 -5.64
N ASP A 6 13.14 -3.74 -6.95
CA ASP A 6 14.38 -3.62 -7.73
C ASP A 6 15.36 -4.78 -7.47
N GLY A 7 14.82 -6.01 -7.34
CA GLY A 7 15.58 -7.22 -7.06
C GLY A 7 16.00 -7.42 -5.59
N LYS A 8 15.78 -6.44 -4.71
CA LYS A 8 16.06 -6.56 -3.27
C LYS A 8 14.86 -7.11 -2.53
N LYS A 9 15.07 -8.05 -1.60
CA LYS A 9 14.00 -8.55 -0.71
C LYS A 9 13.44 -7.39 0.12
N ALA A 10 12.13 -7.21 0.08
CA ALA A 10 11.37 -6.28 0.89
C ALA A 10 10.40 -7.05 1.77
N ASP A 11 10.18 -6.54 2.98
CA ASP A 11 9.17 -7.09 3.88
C ASP A 11 7.78 -6.52 3.57
N THR A 12 6.74 -7.30 3.81
CA THR A 12 5.39 -6.72 3.97
C THR A 12 5.27 -6.11 5.36
N SER A 13 4.32 -5.22 5.60
CA SER A 13 4.09 -4.68 6.96
C SER A 13 3.82 -5.78 7.98
N PHE A 14 3.06 -6.81 7.59
CA PHE A 14 2.87 -8.01 8.41
C PHE A 14 4.18 -8.72 8.73
N LYS A 15 5.04 -8.96 7.72
CA LYS A 15 6.31 -9.67 7.90
C LYS A 15 7.29 -8.86 8.74
N ALA A 16 7.32 -7.54 8.57
CA ALA A 16 8.11 -6.64 9.40
C ALA A 16 7.71 -6.74 10.88
N LEU A 17 6.40 -6.78 11.18
CA LEU A 17 5.92 -7.04 12.54
C LEU A 17 6.34 -8.44 13.02
N GLN A 18 5.96 -9.47 12.25
CA GLN A 18 6.16 -10.87 12.59
C GLN A 18 7.63 -11.16 12.91
N ASP A 19 8.57 -10.70 12.09
CA ASP A 19 9.99 -11.02 12.26
C ASP A 19 10.74 -10.07 13.21
N SER A 20 10.08 -9.02 13.70
CA SER A 20 10.68 -8.08 14.66
C SER A 20 11.12 -8.76 15.95
N ARG A 21 12.10 -8.18 16.62
CA ARG A 21 12.57 -8.65 17.94
C ARG A 21 11.51 -8.54 19.04
N PHE A 22 10.45 -7.75 18.81
CA PHE A 22 9.36 -7.55 19.74
C PHE A 22 8.34 -8.69 19.73
N VAL A 23 8.38 -9.57 18.72
CA VAL A 23 7.48 -10.73 18.62
C VAL A 23 8.19 -12.01 19.10
N PRO A 24 7.70 -12.66 20.17
CA PRO A 24 8.27 -13.91 20.69
C PRO A 24 8.31 -15.02 19.64
N LEU A 25 9.27 -15.94 19.77
CA LEU A 25 9.44 -17.04 18.82
C LEU A 25 8.21 -17.95 18.75
N GLU A 26 7.52 -18.14 19.86
CA GLU A 26 6.29 -18.93 19.96
C GLU A 26 5.17 -18.31 19.12
N VAL A 27 5.00 -16.99 19.19
CA VAL A 27 4.01 -16.27 18.38
C VAL A 27 4.39 -16.33 16.90
N ARG A 28 5.67 -16.16 16.56
CA ARG A 28 6.16 -16.31 15.18
C ARG A 28 5.86 -17.68 14.60
N ASN A 29 6.01 -18.75 15.41
CA ASN A 29 5.70 -20.11 15.00
C ASN A 29 4.20 -20.30 14.76
N LYS A 30 3.34 -19.80 15.65
CA LYS A 30 1.88 -19.81 15.43
C LYS A 30 1.51 -19.09 14.13
N CYS A 31 2.04 -17.91 13.87
CA CYS A 31 1.81 -17.20 12.60
C CYS A 31 2.23 -18.02 11.36
N ARG A 32 3.32 -18.80 11.45
CA ARG A 32 3.74 -19.71 10.38
C ARG A 32 2.78 -20.89 10.20
N GLU A 33 2.25 -21.43 11.28
CA GLU A 33 1.20 -22.46 11.23
C GLU A 33 -0.08 -21.93 10.56
N LEU A 34 -0.48 -20.71 10.92
CA LEU A 34 -1.59 -20.01 10.27
C LEU A 34 -1.32 -19.80 8.77
N PHE A 35 -0.13 -19.35 8.40
CA PHE A 35 0.27 -19.23 7.00
C PHE A 35 0.16 -20.56 6.25
N ASN A 36 0.66 -21.66 6.82
CA ASN A 36 0.58 -22.98 6.20
C ASN A 36 -0.87 -23.47 6.02
N LYS A 37 -1.76 -23.11 6.96
CA LYS A 37 -3.19 -23.44 6.89
C LYS A 37 -3.92 -22.62 5.82
N TYR A 38 -3.70 -21.30 5.77
CA TYR A 38 -4.53 -20.39 4.99
C TYR A 38 -3.98 -20.04 3.61
N SER A 39 -2.67 -20.17 3.37
CA SER A 39 -2.07 -19.85 2.05
C SER A 39 -2.57 -20.75 0.92
N SER A 40 -2.86 -22.02 1.20
CA SER A 40 -3.46 -22.93 0.22
C SER A 40 -4.89 -22.52 -0.15
N ILE A 41 -5.64 -21.99 0.82
CA ILE A 41 -7.01 -21.48 0.63
C ILE A 41 -7.00 -20.18 -0.18
N GLU A 42 -6.06 -19.26 0.12
CA GLU A 42 -5.89 -18.01 -0.63
C GLU A 42 -5.66 -18.29 -2.12
N LEU A 43 -4.80 -19.28 -2.43
CA LEU A 43 -4.42 -19.67 -3.78
C LEU A 43 -5.39 -20.64 -4.48
N ASP A 44 -6.44 -21.10 -3.81
CA ASP A 44 -7.40 -22.05 -4.39
C ASP A 44 -8.28 -21.36 -5.45
N LEU A 45 -8.13 -21.75 -6.71
CA LEU A 45 -8.89 -21.20 -7.84
C LEU A 45 -10.30 -21.79 -7.98
N GLN A 46 -10.59 -22.92 -7.32
CA GLN A 46 -11.90 -23.59 -7.36
C GLN A 46 -12.82 -23.12 -6.23
N MET A 47 -12.24 -22.58 -5.15
CA MET A 47 -13.02 -22.05 -4.04
C MET A 47 -13.76 -20.77 -4.43
N SER A 48 -15.06 -20.71 -4.12
CA SER A 48 -15.85 -19.49 -4.31
C SER A 48 -15.26 -18.30 -3.54
N GLN A 49 -15.36 -17.11 -4.11
CA GLN A 49 -14.84 -15.88 -3.51
C GLN A 49 -15.48 -15.59 -2.13
N GLU A 50 -16.77 -15.91 -1.94
CA GLU A 50 -17.45 -15.71 -0.66
C GLU A 50 -16.86 -16.58 0.47
N VAL A 51 -16.63 -17.87 0.19
CA VAL A 51 -16.03 -18.79 1.17
C VAL A 51 -14.58 -18.43 1.44
N LYS A 52 -13.83 -18.09 0.39
CA LYS A 52 -12.43 -17.65 0.51
C LYS A 52 -12.33 -16.38 1.38
N ALA A 53 -13.21 -15.40 1.18
CA ALA A 53 -13.23 -14.18 1.97
C ALA A 53 -13.43 -14.45 3.48
N LYS A 54 -14.33 -15.36 3.85
CA LYS A 54 -14.53 -15.77 5.25
C LYS A 54 -13.27 -16.34 5.88
N HIS A 55 -12.51 -17.16 5.13
CA HIS A 55 -11.23 -17.68 5.61
C HIS A 55 -10.14 -16.60 5.70
N MET A 56 -10.11 -15.63 4.80
CA MET A 56 -9.16 -14.52 4.88
C MET A 56 -9.43 -13.63 6.10
N VAL A 57 -10.70 -13.39 6.45
CA VAL A 57 -11.07 -12.72 7.70
C VAL A 57 -10.54 -13.50 8.91
N GLN A 58 -10.82 -14.80 8.99
CA GLN A 58 -10.34 -15.65 10.09
C GLN A 58 -8.81 -15.62 10.19
N TRP A 59 -8.11 -15.71 9.07
CA TRP A 59 -6.65 -15.67 9.05
C TRP A 59 -6.11 -14.36 9.62
N TRP A 60 -6.68 -13.23 9.22
CA TRP A 60 -6.26 -11.92 9.73
C TRP A 60 -6.61 -11.72 11.19
N GLU A 61 -7.82 -12.06 11.61
CA GLU A 61 -8.24 -11.98 13.01
C GLU A 61 -7.37 -12.86 13.92
N GLU A 62 -7.12 -14.12 13.56
CA GLU A 62 -6.26 -15.02 14.34
C GLU A 62 -4.84 -14.47 14.51
N ASN A 63 -4.26 -13.82 13.49
CA ASN A 63 -2.94 -13.19 13.64
C ASN A 63 -2.98 -11.90 14.46
N LEU A 64 -3.98 -11.05 14.25
CA LEU A 64 -4.08 -9.78 14.98
C LEU A 64 -4.43 -10.00 16.46
N ASP A 65 -5.18 -11.05 16.78
CA ASP A 65 -5.39 -11.52 18.15
C ASP A 65 -4.04 -11.88 18.81
N LEU A 66 -3.21 -12.70 18.13
CA LEU A 66 -1.88 -13.07 18.60
C LEU A 66 -0.97 -11.86 18.84
N PHE A 67 -1.00 -10.86 17.95
CA PHE A 67 -0.20 -9.65 18.13
C PHE A 67 -0.73 -8.75 19.25
N SER A 68 -2.06 -8.69 19.43
CA SER A 68 -2.69 -7.92 20.51
C SER A 68 -2.38 -8.48 21.89
N GLU A 69 -2.18 -9.79 22.01
CA GLU A 69 -1.74 -10.45 23.25
C GLU A 69 -0.32 -10.03 23.69
N ILE A 70 0.54 -9.61 22.74
CA ILE A 70 1.93 -9.22 23.04
C ILE A 70 2.01 -7.89 23.80
N ARG A 71 1.00 -7.03 23.66
CA ARG A 71 0.95 -5.70 24.31
C ARG A 71 2.10 -4.79 23.91
N LEU A 72 2.32 -4.69 22.60
CA LEU A 72 3.34 -3.78 22.03
C LEU A 72 3.01 -2.32 22.35
N HIS A 73 4.05 -1.57 22.73
CA HIS A 73 3.95 -0.13 22.87
C HIS A 73 3.96 0.53 21.48
N ARG A 74 3.34 1.71 21.34
CA ARG A 74 3.37 2.47 20.09
C ARG A 74 4.80 2.69 19.57
N GLU A 75 5.74 2.93 20.47
CA GLU A 75 7.15 3.13 20.16
C GLU A 75 7.81 1.87 19.56
N ASP A 76 7.34 0.67 19.93
CA ASP A 76 7.87 -0.59 19.35
C ASP A 76 7.59 -0.66 17.85
N PHE A 77 6.45 -0.12 17.38
CA PHE A 77 6.12 -0.02 15.96
C PHE A 77 7.03 0.94 15.21
N MET A 78 7.45 2.04 15.85
CA MET A 78 8.43 2.95 15.27
C MET A 78 9.79 2.25 15.16
N ASN A 79 10.27 1.64 16.25
CA ASN A 79 11.56 0.96 16.30
C ASN A 79 11.62 -0.22 15.33
N LEU A 80 10.56 -1.02 15.22
CA LEU A 80 10.54 -2.15 14.28
C LEU A 80 10.62 -1.68 12.83
N VAL A 81 9.99 -0.54 12.49
CA VAL A 81 10.07 0.01 11.13
C VAL A 81 11.52 0.40 10.79
N LEU A 82 12.20 1.09 11.70
CA LEU A 82 13.60 1.49 11.54
C LEU A 82 14.56 0.28 11.45
N GLU A 83 14.20 -0.85 12.06
CA GLU A 83 14.98 -2.10 12.01
C GLU A 83 14.61 -3.02 10.84
N SER A 84 13.48 -2.77 10.17
CA SER A 84 12.93 -3.63 9.12
C SER A 84 13.53 -3.36 7.73
N ARG A 85 13.24 -4.26 6.77
CA ARG A 85 13.56 -4.07 5.35
C ARG A 85 12.33 -3.67 4.56
N LEU A 86 11.58 -2.70 5.06
CA LEU A 86 10.50 -2.07 4.32
C LEU A 86 11.11 -1.15 3.25
N LEU A 87 10.57 -1.22 2.04
CA LEU A 87 10.98 -0.39 0.92
C LEU A 87 9.73 0.16 0.23
N LEU A 88 9.82 1.40 -0.26
CA LEU A 88 8.82 1.98 -1.15
C LEU A 88 9.39 2.08 -2.56
N ARG A 89 8.52 1.92 -3.56
CA ARG A 89 8.90 2.06 -4.98
C ARG A 89 9.53 3.43 -5.23
N ASN A 90 10.58 3.44 -6.05
CA ASN A 90 11.15 4.68 -6.56
C ASN A 90 10.03 5.53 -7.21
N GLY A 91 10.01 6.83 -6.88
CA GLY A 91 9.01 7.78 -7.38
C GLY A 91 7.83 8.01 -6.44
N VAL A 92 7.75 7.34 -5.28
CA VAL A 92 6.65 7.54 -4.32
C VAL A 92 6.63 8.96 -3.72
N GLU A 93 7.80 9.53 -3.43
CA GLU A 93 7.93 10.87 -2.85
C GLU A 93 7.41 11.92 -3.83
N GLU A 94 7.84 11.80 -5.08
CA GLU A 94 7.37 12.62 -6.20
C GLU A 94 5.86 12.44 -6.41
N LEU A 95 5.35 11.20 -6.36
CA LEU A 95 3.92 10.93 -6.53
C LEU A 95 3.08 11.63 -5.46
N MET A 96 3.50 11.56 -4.19
CA MET A 96 2.80 12.20 -3.09
C MET A 96 2.87 13.73 -3.18
N ALA A 97 4.05 14.28 -3.50
CA ALA A 97 4.24 15.71 -3.70
C ALA A 97 3.39 16.24 -4.87
N LEU A 98 3.41 15.57 -6.03
CA LEU A 98 2.58 15.91 -7.17
C LEU A 98 1.09 15.82 -6.83
N SER A 99 0.67 14.78 -6.12
CA SER A 99 -0.73 14.63 -5.70
C SER A 99 -1.16 15.78 -4.78
N HIS A 100 -0.27 16.24 -3.89
CA HIS A 100 -0.55 17.38 -3.01
C HIS A 100 -0.67 18.69 -3.79
N ILE A 101 0.32 19.00 -4.63
CA ILE A 101 0.34 20.18 -5.51
C ILE A 101 -0.91 20.24 -6.39
N LEU A 102 -1.30 19.12 -6.98
CA LEU A 102 -2.45 19.03 -7.89
C LEU A 102 -3.80 18.87 -7.17
N ASN A 103 -3.79 18.87 -5.83
CA ASN A 103 -4.96 18.62 -4.98
C ASN A 103 -5.73 17.35 -5.40
N VAL A 104 -4.97 16.31 -5.74
CA VAL A 104 -5.47 14.96 -6.03
C VAL A 104 -5.42 14.16 -4.73
N PRO A 105 -6.56 13.65 -4.24
CA PRO A 105 -6.57 12.79 -3.06
C PRO A 105 -5.76 11.51 -3.31
N PHE A 106 -4.79 11.23 -2.44
CA PHE A 106 -3.98 10.01 -2.50
C PHE A 106 -4.44 9.01 -1.44
N ILE A 107 -5.12 7.95 -1.88
CA ILE A 107 -5.75 6.98 -0.97
C ILE A 107 -4.97 5.67 -1.03
N ILE A 108 -4.48 5.23 0.13
CA ILE A 108 -3.84 3.93 0.32
C ILE A 108 -4.86 2.98 0.93
N VAL A 109 -5.12 1.85 0.27
CA VAL A 109 -5.93 0.77 0.86
C VAL A 109 -5.11 -0.51 0.91
N SER A 110 -4.89 -0.99 2.13
CA SER A 110 -3.97 -2.06 2.40
C SER A 110 -4.60 -3.10 3.31
N GLY A 111 -4.39 -4.37 2.99
CA GLY A 111 -4.63 -5.43 3.97
C GLY A 111 -3.55 -5.51 5.04
N GLY A 112 -2.53 -4.64 5.02
CA GLY A 112 -1.43 -4.64 5.97
C GLY A 112 -1.76 -3.99 7.31
N ILE A 113 -0.71 -3.52 8.01
CA ILE A 113 -0.81 -2.90 9.34
C ILE A 113 -0.55 -1.39 9.23
N SER A 114 -1.52 -0.57 9.65
CA SER A 114 -1.54 0.88 9.49
C SER A 114 -0.32 1.55 10.09
N GLU A 115 0.03 1.22 11.33
CA GLU A 115 1.13 1.87 12.07
C GLU A 115 2.47 1.69 11.34
N ILE A 116 2.69 0.50 10.80
CA ILE A 116 3.91 0.18 10.06
C ILE A 116 3.96 0.92 8.73
N ILE A 117 2.82 1.02 8.05
CA ILE A 117 2.71 1.79 6.80
C ILE A 117 2.99 3.27 7.09
N GLU A 118 2.29 3.85 8.07
CA GLU A 118 2.44 5.27 8.45
C GLU A 118 3.88 5.63 8.81
N TYR A 119 4.50 4.84 9.67
CA TYR A 119 5.88 5.07 10.10
C TYR A 119 6.90 4.84 8.98
N ASN A 120 6.67 3.88 8.08
CA ASN A 120 7.54 3.67 6.94
C ASN A 120 7.52 4.87 5.98
N PHE A 121 6.33 5.41 5.69
CA PHE A 121 6.22 6.63 4.90
C PHE A 121 6.92 7.81 5.58
N GLN A 122 6.74 8.02 6.88
CA GLN A 122 7.45 9.08 7.61
C GLN A 122 8.97 8.90 7.56
N ALA A 123 9.46 7.70 7.83
CA ALA A 123 10.90 7.40 7.79
C ALA A 123 11.48 7.68 6.41
N ILE A 124 10.83 7.25 5.33
CA ILE A 124 11.36 7.46 3.98
C ILE A 124 11.31 8.95 3.58
N MET A 125 10.19 9.62 3.82
CA MET A 125 10.02 11.04 3.43
C MET A 125 10.91 12.00 4.23
N HIS A 126 11.36 11.59 5.42
CA HIS A 126 12.12 12.43 6.33
C HIS A 126 13.49 11.83 6.69
N ASN A 127 14.16 11.18 5.73
CA ASN A 127 15.55 10.71 5.85
C ASN A 127 15.84 9.85 7.11
N GLY A 128 14.90 8.98 7.46
CA GLY A 128 14.96 8.07 8.60
C GLY A 128 14.37 8.64 9.90
N GLU A 129 13.80 9.86 9.88
CA GLU A 129 13.22 10.46 11.07
C GLU A 129 11.70 10.23 11.17
N ILE A 130 11.24 9.75 12.32
CA ILE A 130 9.82 9.57 12.62
C ILE A 130 9.44 10.50 13.78
N LYS A 131 8.57 11.48 13.51
CA LYS A 131 8.11 12.48 14.49
C LYS A 131 6.65 12.81 14.26
N ASN A 132 5.92 13.17 15.32
CA ASN A 132 4.50 13.52 15.20
C ASN A 132 4.22 14.66 14.21
N GLU A 133 5.16 15.61 14.06
CA GLU A 133 5.04 16.71 13.09
C GLU A 133 5.15 16.24 11.62
N HIS A 134 5.90 15.17 11.36
CA HIS A 134 6.06 14.57 10.03
C HIS A 134 4.76 13.92 9.54
N ALA A 135 3.99 13.32 10.47
CA ALA A 135 2.72 12.70 10.15
C ALA A 135 1.73 13.68 9.52
N LYS A 136 1.66 14.92 10.01
CA LYS A 136 0.76 15.93 9.45
C LYS A 136 1.10 16.20 7.99
N LEU A 137 2.38 16.45 7.68
CA LEU A 137 2.84 16.76 6.32
C LEU A 137 2.62 15.60 5.35
N CYS A 138 2.88 14.36 5.79
CA CYS A 138 2.68 13.17 4.95
C CYS A 138 1.21 12.92 4.58
N TRP A 139 0.27 13.32 5.43
CA TRP A 139 -1.14 12.89 5.33
C TRP A 139 -2.15 14.03 5.10
N GLU A 140 -1.73 15.24 4.71
CA GLU A 140 -2.67 16.36 4.50
C GLU A 140 -3.70 16.10 3.38
N ASN A 141 -3.25 15.58 2.24
CA ASN A 141 -4.08 15.22 1.08
C ASN A 141 -4.20 13.70 0.88
N SER A 142 -3.72 12.93 1.85
CA SER A 142 -3.59 11.48 1.75
C SER A 142 -4.37 10.77 2.86
N ARG A 143 -4.88 9.57 2.59
CA ARG A 143 -5.60 8.76 3.59
C ARG A 143 -5.18 7.31 3.52
N ILE A 144 -5.09 6.65 4.68
CA ILE A 144 -4.82 5.21 4.77
C ILE A 144 -6.06 4.49 5.31
N PHE A 145 -6.46 3.44 4.60
CA PHE A 145 -7.40 2.43 5.07
C PHE A 145 -6.64 1.10 5.19
N SER A 146 -6.31 0.71 6.42
CA SER A 146 -5.55 -0.52 6.72
C SER A 146 -5.93 -1.08 8.09
N ASN A 147 -5.48 -2.28 8.44
CA ASN A 147 -5.72 -2.85 9.77
C ASN A 147 -4.95 -2.05 10.82
N GLN A 148 -5.66 -1.55 11.84
CA GLN A 148 -5.13 -0.62 12.84
C GLN A 148 -5.34 -1.17 14.25
N PHE A 149 -4.39 -0.99 15.15
CA PHE A 149 -4.54 -1.37 16.55
C PHE A 149 -5.31 -0.32 17.36
N HIS A 150 -6.05 -0.79 18.36
CA HIS A 150 -6.59 0.02 19.44
C HIS A 150 -5.58 0.10 20.59
N TYR A 151 -5.49 1.30 21.18
CA TYR A 151 -4.49 1.62 22.19
C TYR A 151 -5.14 2.00 23.52
N ARG A 152 -4.52 1.57 24.62
CA ARG A 152 -4.79 2.03 25.97
C ARG A 152 -3.45 2.33 26.62
N ASP A 153 -3.25 3.58 27.04
CA ASP A 153 -1.97 4.03 27.63
C ASP A 153 -0.76 3.68 26.73
N ASP A 154 -0.89 3.98 25.43
CA ASP A 154 0.08 3.67 24.35
C ASP A 154 0.43 2.19 24.13
N ILE A 155 -0.29 1.28 24.77
CA ILE A 155 -0.17 -0.16 24.57
C ILE A 155 -1.28 -0.65 23.63
N ALA A 156 -0.89 -1.32 22.55
CA ALA A 156 -1.81 -2.00 21.64
C ALA A 156 -2.47 -3.18 22.37
N TYR A 157 -3.81 -3.22 22.40
CA TYR A 157 -4.55 -4.24 23.14
C TYR A 157 -5.62 -4.98 22.35
N ASP A 158 -6.03 -4.44 21.21
CA ASP A 158 -7.03 -4.96 20.30
C ASP A 158 -6.81 -4.30 18.93
N TYR A 159 -7.66 -4.57 17.94
CA TYR A 159 -7.59 -3.98 16.61
C TYR A 159 -8.97 -3.62 16.07
N LYS A 160 -8.97 -2.70 15.11
CA LYS A 160 -10.19 -2.22 14.46
C LYS A 160 -10.81 -3.33 13.61
N LYS A 161 -12.11 -3.56 13.81
CA LYS A 161 -12.95 -4.45 13.01
C LYS A 161 -13.92 -3.66 12.10
N PRO A 162 -14.33 -4.22 10.96
CA PRO A 162 -13.85 -5.47 10.35
C PRO A 162 -12.41 -5.35 9.83
N VAL A 163 -11.71 -6.48 9.71
CA VAL A 163 -10.35 -6.55 9.15
C VAL A 163 -10.35 -6.35 7.63
N ILE A 164 -9.31 -5.70 7.12
CA ILE A 164 -9.06 -5.49 5.68
C ILE A 164 -8.15 -6.60 5.18
N HIS A 165 -8.54 -7.24 4.08
CA HIS A 165 -7.77 -8.25 3.37
C HIS A 165 -7.94 -8.09 1.85
N VAL A 166 -7.27 -8.94 1.07
CA VAL A 166 -7.19 -8.80 -0.39
C VAL A 166 -8.54 -8.78 -1.14
N LEU A 167 -9.60 -9.38 -0.57
CA LEU A 167 -10.90 -9.54 -1.26
C LEU A 167 -11.99 -8.55 -0.80
N ASN A 168 -11.71 -7.71 0.20
CA ASN A 168 -12.72 -6.80 0.77
C ASN A 168 -12.29 -5.32 0.80
N LYS A 169 -11.16 -4.96 0.15
CA LYS A 169 -10.64 -3.58 0.14
C LYS A 169 -11.68 -2.55 -0.33
N GLN A 170 -12.53 -2.93 -1.28
CA GLN A 170 -13.61 -2.09 -1.77
C GLN A 170 -14.55 -1.64 -0.67
N ASP A 171 -14.76 -2.40 0.40
CA ASP A 171 -15.80 -2.08 1.38
C ASP A 171 -15.38 -0.95 2.35
N PHE A 172 -14.11 -0.53 2.33
CA PHE A 172 -13.56 0.44 3.30
C PHE A 172 -13.41 1.86 2.77
N ILE A 173 -13.40 2.06 1.45
CA ILE A 173 -13.21 3.39 0.85
C ILE A 173 -14.48 4.24 0.97
N TYR A 174 -15.65 3.60 0.99
CA TYR A 174 -16.95 4.27 0.78
C TYR A 174 -17.67 4.67 2.05
N ASP A 175 -17.16 4.27 3.20
CA ASP A 175 -17.76 4.58 4.48
C ASP A 175 -17.24 5.94 4.96
N GLN A 176 -17.74 7.01 4.34
CA GLN A 176 -17.83 8.41 4.84
C GLN A 176 -17.95 9.38 3.66
N ALA A 177 -19.10 10.03 3.47
CA ALA A 177 -19.32 11.42 3.02
C ALA A 177 -18.42 12.08 1.92
N THR A 178 -17.64 11.33 1.12
CA THR A 178 -16.72 11.88 0.12
C THR A 178 -17.35 11.84 -1.27
N SER A 179 -17.48 13.00 -1.91
CA SER A 179 -17.67 13.06 -3.36
C SER A 179 -16.38 12.58 -4.04
N PHE A 180 -16.38 11.39 -4.60
CA PHE A 180 -15.24 10.90 -5.37
C PHE A 180 -15.03 11.74 -6.63
N ARG A 181 -13.77 11.89 -7.05
CA ARG A 181 -13.43 12.52 -8.33
C ARG A 181 -14.02 11.69 -9.48
N ARG A 182 -14.47 12.34 -10.55
CA ARG A 182 -15.00 11.65 -11.74
C ARG A 182 -13.98 10.75 -12.42
N ASN A 183 -12.69 11.05 -12.27
CA ASN A 183 -11.59 10.28 -12.85
C ASN A 183 -10.73 9.70 -11.72
N VAL A 184 -10.27 8.45 -11.87
CA VAL A 184 -9.44 7.77 -10.88
C VAL A 184 -8.34 6.95 -11.56
N LEU A 185 -7.18 6.92 -10.93
CA LEU A 185 -6.08 6.01 -11.24
C LEU A 185 -5.97 5.01 -10.08
N VAL A 186 -6.12 3.73 -10.39
CA VAL A 186 -6.04 2.62 -9.42
C VAL A 186 -4.77 1.85 -9.65
N MET A 187 -4.02 1.59 -8.58
CA MET A 187 -2.78 0.82 -8.61
C MET A 187 -2.91 -0.41 -7.72
N GLY A 188 -2.40 -1.54 -8.17
CA GLY A 188 -2.48 -2.79 -7.42
C GLY A 188 -1.46 -3.82 -7.87
N ASP A 189 -1.28 -4.85 -7.05
CA ASP A 189 -0.40 -5.98 -7.36
C ASP A 189 -1.08 -7.35 -7.15
N PHE A 190 -2.35 -7.33 -6.75
CA PHE A 190 -3.28 -8.45 -6.85
C PHE A 190 -4.34 -8.16 -7.92
N LEU A 191 -4.95 -9.19 -8.50
CA LEU A 191 -6.02 -8.97 -9.48
C LEU A 191 -7.21 -8.22 -8.84
N GLU A 192 -7.48 -8.52 -7.57
CA GLU A 192 -8.61 -7.99 -6.82
C GLU A 192 -8.44 -6.52 -6.42
N ASP A 193 -7.24 -5.96 -6.50
CA ASP A 193 -7.01 -4.53 -6.20
C ASP A 193 -7.75 -3.60 -7.18
N VAL A 194 -8.07 -4.08 -8.39
CA VAL A 194 -8.93 -3.32 -9.33
C VAL A 194 -10.33 -3.08 -8.77
N HIS A 195 -10.77 -3.89 -7.81
CA HIS A 195 -12.06 -3.76 -7.16
C HIS A 195 -12.09 -2.67 -6.10
N MET A 196 -10.96 -2.07 -5.72
CA MET A 196 -10.96 -0.94 -4.76
C MET A 196 -11.95 0.16 -5.16
N VAL A 197 -12.17 0.38 -6.47
CA VAL A 197 -13.11 1.37 -7.00
C VAL A 197 -14.51 0.80 -7.35
N LYS A 198 -14.83 -0.43 -6.94
CA LYS A 198 -16.03 -1.16 -7.36
C LYS A 198 -17.34 -0.48 -6.95
N HIS A 199 -17.37 0.18 -5.79
CA HIS A 199 -18.60 0.82 -5.28
C HIS A 199 -18.62 2.35 -5.50
N SER A 200 -17.62 2.93 -6.18
CA SER A 200 -17.65 4.33 -6.64
C SER A 200 -18.06 4.43 -8.09
N GLN A 201 -18.79 5.50 -8.39
CA GLN A 201 -19.03 5.91 -9.76
C GLN A 201 -17.91 6.84 -10.23
N HIS A 202 -17.22 6.41 -11.27
CA HIS A 202 -16.20 7.18 -11.99
C HIS A 202 -16.49 7.11 -13.48
N ASP A 203 -16.25 8.19 -14.20
CA ASP A 203 -16.36 8.24 -15.66
C ASP A 203 -15.16 7.57 -16.32
N ILE A 204 -13.97 7.77 -15.75
CA ILE A 204 -12.71 7.24 -16.26
C ILE A 204 -11.97 6.57 -15.12
N VAL A 205 -11.60 5.30 -15.34
CA VAL A 205 -10.79 4.49 -14.42
C VAL A 205 -9.59 4.00 -15.20
N LEU A 206 -8.38 4.44 -14.82
CA LEU A 206 -7.13 3.88 -15.33
C LEU A 206 -6.56 2.90 -14.30
N LYS A 207 -6.30 1.66 -14.71
CA LYS A 207 -5.83 0.59 -13.83
C LYS A 207 -4.38 0.23 -14.17
N ILE A 208 -3.50 0.35 -13.19
CA ILE A 208 -2.07 0.02 -13.32
C ILE A 208 -1.73 -1.15 -12.40
N GLY A 209 -1.32 -2.26 -12.97
CA GLY A 209 -1.00 -3.50 -12.27
C GLY A 209 0.50 -3.73 -12.17
N TYR A 210 0.99 -4.09 -11.00
CA TYR A 210 2.40 -4.42 -10.77
C TYR A 210 2.58 -5.93 -10.65
N LEU A 211 3.17 -6.55 -11.68
CA LEU A 211 3.54 -7.96 -11.69
C LEU A 211 4.97 -8.11 -11.19
N ASN A 212 5.11 -8.15 -9.87
CA ASN A 212 6.38 -7.97 -9.17
C ASN A 212 7.41 -9.08 -9.46
N ASN A 213 6.98 -10.35 -9.43
CA ASN A 213 7.89 -11.48 -9.57
C ASN A 213 7.46 -12.40 -10.72
N LEU A 214 8.05 -12.21 -11.91
CA LEU A 214 7.74 -13.04 -13.08
C LEU A 214 8.07 -14.53 -12.89
N GLN A 215 9.05 -14.89 -12.06
CA GLN A 215 9.36 -16.30 -11.82
C GLN A 215 8.23 -17.02 -11.09
N ARG A 216 7.55 -16.33 -10.16
CA ARG A 216 6.44 -16.89 -9.37
C ARG A 216 5.07 -16.61 -9.97
N GLN A 217 4.89 -15.42 -10.53
CA GLN A 217 3.60 -14.89 -10.98
C GLN A 217 3.51 -14.81 -12.51
N GLY A 218 4.53 -15.21 -13.27
CA GLY A 218 4.53 -15.09 -14.73
C GLY A 218 3.37 -15.81 -15.41
N HIS A 219 2.86 -16.88 -14.80
CA HIS A 219 1.65 -17.58 -15.26
C HIS A 219 0.38 -16.72 -15.19
N MET A 220 0.38 -15.64 -14.40
CA MET A 220 -0.74 -14.71 -14.25
C MET A 220 -0.69 -13.53 -15.25
N ILE A 221 0.31 -13.44 -16.13
CA ILE A 221 0.50 -12.25 -16.98
C ILE A 221 -0.71 -11.93 -17.86
N GLU A 222 -1.36 -12.96 -18.42
CA GLU A 222 -2.55 -12.76 -19.25
C GLU A 222 -3.75 -12.31 -18.42
N GLU A 223 -3.92 -12.84 -17.20
CA GLU A 223 -4.94 -12.35 -16.27
C GLU A 223 -4.69 -10.89 -15.89
N PHE A 224 -3.44 -10.50 -15.62
CA PHE A 224 -3.09 -9.10 -15.36
C PHE A 224 -3.46 -8.20 -16.55
N LYS A 225 -3.13 -8.60 -17.78
CA LYS A 225 -3.50 -7.84 -18.99
C LYS A 225 -5.02 -7.74 -19.19
N ASN A 226 -5.78 -8.72 -18.74
CA ASN A 226 -7.24 -8.69 -18.80
C ASN A 226 -7.87 -7.75 -17.75
N HIS A 227 -7.20 -7.54 -16.61
CA HIS A 227 -7.74 -6.75 -15.49
C HIS A 227 -7.19 -5.32 -15.42
N TYR A 228 -5.98 -5.09 -15.93
CA TYR A 228 -5.25 -3.83 -15.87
C TYR A 228 -5.00 -3.26 -17.26
N ASP A 229 -5.14 -1.93 -17.41
CA ASP A 229 -4.88 -1.22 -18.67
C ASP A 229 -3.38 -1.11 -18.95
N LEU A 230 -2.56 -1.07 -17.89
CA LEU A 230 -1.11 -1.06 -17.96
C LEU A 230 -0.52 -2.03 -16.94
N VAL A 231 0.36 -2.92 -17.39
CA VAL A 231 1.05 -3.89 -16.53
C VAL A 231 2.54 -3.55 -16.45
N ILE A 232 3.02 -3.27 -15.25
CA ILE A 232 4.43 -3.01 -14.95
C ILE A 232 5.07 -4.30 -14.45
N LEU A 233 6.12 -4.76 -15.14
CA LEU A 233 6.81 -6.00 -14.81
C LEU A 233 7.99 -5.75 -13.87
N HIS A 234 8.44 -6.81 -13.19
CA HIS A 234 9.67 -6.81 -12.38
C HIS A 234 9.69 -5.82 -11.21
N ASP A 235 8.53 -5.52 -10.65
CA ASP A 235 8.35 -4.52 -9.60
C ASP A 235 8.94 -3.14 -9.96
N GLY A 236 8.67 -2.70 -11.20
CA GLY A 236 9.14 -1.41 -11.69
C GLY A 236 8.66 -0.20 -10.88
N SER A 237 9.28 0.95 -11.13
CA SER A 237 9.06 2.18 -10.38
C SER A 237 7.69 2.85 -10.61
N LEU A 238 7.37 3.84 -9.79
CA LEU A 238 6.19 4.72 -9.93
C LEU A 238 6.41 5.85 -10.96
N GLN A 239 7.55 5.90 -11.63
CA GLN A 239 7.88 6.97 -12.59
C GLN A 239 6.86 7.10 -13.73
N ILE A 240 6.31 5.97 -14.18
CA ILE A 240 5.23 5.99 -15.19
C ILE A 240 3.95 6.64 -14.67
N VAL A 241 3.65 6.48 -13.38
CA VAL A 241 2.48 7.09 -12.73
C VAL A 241 2.70 8.60 -12.62
N ASN A 242 3.90 9.02 -12.19
CA ASN A 242 4.29 10.44 -12.15
C ASN A 242 4.21 11.09 -13.52
N TYR A 243 4.67 10.40 -14.57
CA TYR A 243 4.58 10.85 -15.95
C TYR A 243 3.12 11.02 -16.40
N ILE A 244 2.25 10.04 -16.14
CA ILE A 244 0.83 10.09 -16.49
C ILE A 244 0.15 11.27 -15.79
N LEU A 245 0.32 11.41 -14.47
CA LEU A 245 -0.26 12.53 -13.72
C LEU A 245 0.23 13.87 -14.28
N THR A 246 1.54 14.00 -14.50
CA THR A 246 2.12 15.21 -15.08
C THR A 246 1.48 15.53 -16.44
N LYS A 247 1.27 14.54 -17.32
CA LYS A 247 0.66 14.77 -18.64
C LYS A 247 -0.83 15.12 -18.59
N VAL A 248 -1.58 14.47 -17.71
CA VAL A 248 -3.01 14.76 -17.50
C VAL A 248 -3.23 16.19 -17.03
N PHE A 249 -2.35 16.71 -16.17
CA PHE A 249 -2.48 18.07 -15.65
C PHE A 249 -1.76 19.14 -16.49
N GLN A 250 -0.70 18.78 -17.24
CA GLN A 250 -0.08 19.65 -18.26
C GLN A 250 -1.03 19.97 -19.41
N THR A 251 -1.91 19.04 -19.78
CA THR A 251 -2.93 19.26 -20.81
C THR A 251 -4.10 20.13 -20.33
N GLY A 252 -4.05 20.62 -19.07
CA GLY A 252 -5.13 21.36 -18.44
C GLY A 252 -4.80 22.68 -17.74
N ILE A 253 -3.54 23.12 -17.52
CA ILE A 253 -3.28 24.35 -16.71
C ILE A 253 -2.08 25.21 -17.18
N THR A 254 -2.31 26.52 -17.02
CA THR A 254 -1.51 27.76 -17.13
C THR A 254 -0.14 27.78 -16.43
N ASP A 255 0.64 28.83 -16.75
CA ASP A 255 2.03 29.13 -16.35
C ASP A 255 2.43 28.84 -14.89
N ASP A 256 1.49 28.88 -13.93
CA ASP A 256 1.71 28.64 -12.50
C ASP A 256 2.19 27.19 -12.19
N LEU A 257 1.75 26.20 -12.97
CA LEU A 257 2.16 24.80 -12.77
C LEU A 257 3.57 24.54 -13.31
N GLU A 258 4.00 25.25 -14.35
CA GLU A 258 5.38 25.18 -14.82
C GLU A 258 6.38 25.77 -13.82
N GLU A 259 5.95 26.75 -13.03
CA GLU A 259 6.76 27.34 -11.97
C GLU A 259 6.85 26.42 -10.75
N LEU A 260 5.74 25.85 -10.30
CA LEU A 260 5.71 24.85 -9.21
C LEU A 260 6.51 23.56 -9.52
N LEU A 261 6.50 23.12 -10.78
CA LEU A 261 7.27 21.96 -11.22
C LEU A 261 8.78 22.24 -11.34
N LYS A 262 9.23 23.50 -11.33
CA LYS A 262 10.67 23.83 -11.30
C LYS A 262 11.29 23.67 -9.90
N ASP A 263 10.48 23.80 -8.86
CA ASP A 263 10.93 23.75 -7.46
C ASP A 263 11.02 22.33 -6.89
N VAL A 264 10.41 21.34 -7.55
CA VAL A 264 10.59 19.92 -7.20
C VAL A 264 11.96 19.47 -7.74
N ALA A 265 12.93 19.34 -6.83
CA ALA A 265 14.34 19.04 -7.12
C ALA A 265 14.59 17.70 -7.87
N GLY A 266 13.56 16.91 -8.16
CA GLY A 266 13.62 15.66 -8.94
C GLY A 266 13.34 15.79 -10.44
N LEU A 267 12.81 16.92 -10.94
CA LEU A 267 12.38 17.02 -12.36
C LEU A 267 13.50 17.33 -13.36
N LYS A 268 14.71 17.69 -12.91
CA LYS A 268 15.88 17.84 -13.81
C LYS A 268 16.22 16.52 -14.50
N ASP A 269 16.06 15.39 -13.82
CA ASP A 269 16.31 14.07 -14.37
C ASP A 269 15.20 13.62 -15.34
N LEU A 270 13.95 14.04 -15.13
CA LEU A 270 12.85 13.77 -16.06
C LEU A 270 12.99 14.54 -17.37
N ARG A 271 13.49 15.79 -17.37
CA ARG A 271 13.81 16.50 -18.62
C ARG A 271 14.98 15.87 -19.37
N GLN A 272 15.96 15.30 -18.67
CA GLN A 272 17.03 14.53 -19.31
C GLN A 272 16.54 13.17 -19.84
N ALA A 273 15.63 12.49 -19.12
CA ALA A 273 15.04 11.23 -19.54
C ALA A 273 14.03 11.37 -20.69
N MET A 274 13.50 12.59 -20.92
CA MET A 274 12.56 12.90 -22.01
C MET A 274 13.21 13.46 -23.28
N ASN A 275 14.53 13.68 -23.29
CA ASN A 275 15.26 13.99 -24.51
C ASN A 275 15.67 12.69 -25.20
N PHE A 276 15.07 12.41 -26.36
CA PHE A 276 15.67 11.54 -27.36
C PHE A 276 17.04 12.08 -27.79
#